data_AF-A0A950FTI0-F1
#
_entry.id   AF-A0A950FTI0-F1
#
_cell.length_a   1.000
_cell.length_b   1.000
_cell.length_c   1.000
_cell.angle_alpha   90.00
_cell.angle_beta   90.00
_cell.angle_gamma   90.00
#
_symmetry.space_group_name_H-M   'P 1'
#
loop_
_entity.id
_entity.type
_entity.pdbx_description
1 polymer ?
#
loop_
_entity_poly.entity_id
_entity_poly.type
_entity_poly.pdbx_seq_one_letter_code
_entity_poly.pdbx_strand_id
1 'polypeptide(L)'
;MNALPEEAESLVARIEAMLAQAEPLLAAGGSDEAAYALRETERRYLPDTLKAYEDIPPARRDATAQTMLVEQLRLLERATAQRLAALSESAETALAANAAFLTERFGALETLPEAPPVEVVDPASAPPAALVRRLLERLEAEAGPEPAAILEHAALRLAEAFPAIVTVQRAGFLGRGPVEQVALDVPRRDDLLRYALVRTRQGHVEATVTRYLRGIKNKTVVVDVGEWTHGLITDLAAYVERERAAREVLTRLFRSAR
;
A
#
# COMPACT_ATOMS: atom_id res chain seq x y z
N MET A 1 15.62 -4.61 -35.41
CA MET A 1 16.34 -4.98 -34.18
C MET A 1 16.94 -6.35 -34.42
N ASN A 2 18.25 -6.53 -34.29
CA ASN A 2 18.79 -7.89 -34.32
C ASN A 2 18.45 -8.53 -32.98
N ALA A 3 17.67 -9.60 -33.04
CA ALA A 3 17.25 -10.37 -31.87
C ALA A 3 18.46 -10.89 -31.10
N LEU A 4 18.30 -11.06 -29.79
CA LEU A 4 19.27 -11.75 -28.96
C LEU A 4 19.34 -13.22 -29.42
N PRO A 5 20.44 -13.95 -29.14
CA PRO A 5 20.44 -15.39 -29.28
C PRO A 5 19.29 -16.01 -28.46
N GLU A 6 18.61 -17.03 -28.98
CA GLU A 6 17.46 -17.67 -28.33
C GLU A 6 17.76 -18.14 -26.89
N GLU A 7 18.98 -18.65 -26.66
CA GLU A 7 19.43 -19.03 -25.33
C GLU A 7 19.58 -17.82 -24.40
N ALA A 8 20.10 -16.70 -24.91
CA ALA A 8 20.21 -15.46 -24.14
C ALA A 8 18.83 -14.91 -23.77
N GLU A 9 17.86 -14.94 -24.69
CA GLU A 9 16.47 -14.54 -24.41
C GLU A 9 15.87 -15.40 -23.29
N SER A 10 16.08 -16.71 -23.37
CA SER A 10 15.61 -17.66 -22.36
C SER A 10 16.25 -17.41 -20.99
N LEU A 11 17.53 -17.05 -20.94
CA LEU A 11 18.24 -16.72 -19.69
C LEU A 11 17.73 -15.41 -19.08
N VAL A 12 17.53 -14.37 -19.90
CA VAL A 12 16.97 -13.08 -19.47
C VAL A 12 15.60 -13.29 -18.84
N ALA A 13 14.70 -14.00 -19.53
CA ALA A 13 13.35 -14.27 -19.03
C ALA A 13 13.36 -15.02 -17.68
N ARG A 14 14.30 -15.95 -17.48
CA ARG A 14 14.45 -16.64 -16.18
C ARG A 14 14.98 -15.73 -15.08
N ILE A 15 15.94 -14.85 -15.39
CA ILE A 15 16.44 -13.85 -14.44
C ILE A 15 15.30 -12.91 -14.03
N GLU A 16 14.56 -12.36 -14.98
CA GLU A 16 13.41 -11.47 -14.74
C GLU A 16 12.33 -12.15 -13.90
N ALA A 17 12.01 -13.42 -14.20
CA ALA A 17 11.06 -14.19 -13.41
C ALA A 17 11.52 -14.40 -11.96
N MET A 18 12.82 -14.58 -11.70
CA MET A 18 13.37 -14.67 -10.35
C MET A 18 13.34 -13.32 -9.63
N LEU A 19 13.60 -12.22 -10.34
CA LEU A 19 13.51 -10.86 -9.77
C LEU A 19 12.07 -10.50 -9.39
N ALA A 20 11.09 -10.84 -10.23
CA ALA A 20 9.67 -10.68 -9.92
C ALA A 20 9.23 -11.51 -8.69
N GLN A 21 9.77 -12.72 -8.54
CA GLN A 21 9.54 -13.52 -7.33
C GLN A 21 10.16 -12.90 -6.07
N ALA A 22 11.29 -12.19 -6.20
CA ALA A 22 11.95 -11.52 -5.09
C ALA A 22 11.19 -10.27 -4.62
N GLU A 23 10.47 -9.58 -5.51
CA GLU A 23 9.78 -8.31 -5.22
C GLU A 23 8.96 -8.30 -3.91
N PRO A 24 8.05 -9.25 -3.64
CA PRO A 24 7.29 -9.27 -2.39
C PRO A 24 8.17 -9.46 -1.15
N LEU A 25 9.25 -10.26 -1.26
CA LEU A 25 10.18 -10.51 -0.15
C LEU A 25 11.04 -9.27 0.15
N LEU A 26 11.40 -8.50 -0.89
CA LEU A 26 12.13 -7.24 -0.76
C LEU A 26 11.27 -6.15 -0.12
N ALA A 27 9.96 -6.13 -0.41
CA ALA A 27 9.01 -5.20 0.19
C ALA A 27 8.79 -5.47 1.69
N ALA A 28 8.90 -6.73 2.11
CA ALA A 28 8.75 -7.16 3.50
C ALA A 28 9.98 -6.86 4.39
N GLY A 29 11.09 -6.34 3.83
CA GLY A 29 12.26 -5.93 4.59
C GLY A 29 13.28 -7.04 4.91
N GLY A 30 13.44 -8.03 4.03
CA GLY A 30 14.41 -9.13 4.21
C GLY A 30 15.88 -8.73 4.01
N SER A 31 16.78 -9.59 4.55
CA SER A 31 18.27 -9.56 4.51
C SER A 31 18.93 -8.50 3.61
N ASP A 32 19.61 -7.53 4.23
CA ASP A 32 20.18 -6.33 3.58
C ASP A 32 21.11 -6.64 2.40
N GLU A 33 22.00 -7.64 2.52
CA GLU A 33 23.00 -7.93 1.48
C GLU A 33 22.38 -8.63 0.26
N ALA A 34 21.57 -9.67 0.48
CA ALA A 34 20.92 -10.40 -0.60
C ALA A 34 19.89 -9.52 -1.31
N ALA A 35 19.15 -8.72 -0.54
CA ALA A 35 18.19 -7.76 -1.06
C ALA A 35 18.85 -6.67 -1.90
N TYR A 36 19.98 -6.13 -1.43
CA TYR A 36 20.77 -5.16 -2.18
C TYR A 36 21.27 -5.76 -3.51
N ALA A 37 21.84 -6.96 -3.47
CA ALA A 37 22.38 -7.62 -4.66
C ALA A 37 21.31 -7.88 -5.73
N LEU A 38 20.10 -8.30 -5.35
CA LEU A 38 18.99 -8.52 -6.28
C LEU A 38 18.53 -7.21 -6.94
N ARG A 39 18.45 -6.11 -6.18
CA ARG A 39 18.12 -4.78 -6.73
C ARG A 39 19.20 -4.29 -7.70
N GLU A 40 20.48 -4.51 -7.40
CA GLU A 40 21.56 -4.17 -8.32
C GLU A 40 21.56 -5.04 -9.58
N THR A 41 21.20 -6.32 -9.48
CA THR A 41 21.01 -7.17 -10.66
C THR A 41 19.94 -6.61 -11.59
N GLU A 42 18.78 -6.23 -11.06
CA GLU A 42 17.68 -5.64 -11.82
C GLU A 42 18.05 -4.28 -12.44
N ARG A 43 18.61 -3.38 -11.62
CA ARG A 43 18.82 -1.98 -12.03
C ARG A 43 20.06 -1.78 -12.88
N ARG A 44 21.06 -2.64 -12.73
CA ARG A 44 22.40 -2.40 -13.25
C ARG A 44 22.99 -3.61 -13.96
N TYR A 45 23.16 -4.74 -13.28
CA TYR A 45 23.98 -5.82 -13.86
C TYR A 45 23.34 -6.46 -15.11
N LEU A 46 22.02 -6.74 -15.08
CA LEU A 46 21.33 -7.28 -16.25
C LEU A 46 21.26 -6.23 -17.38
N PRO A 47 20.79 -4.99 -17.16
CA PRO A 47 20.79 -3.95 -18.19
C PRO A 47 22.16 -3.67 -18.78
N ASP A 48 23.21 -3.54 -17.96
CA ASP A 48 24.57 -3.24 -18.40
C ASP A 48 25.14 -4.40 -19.24
N THR A 49 24.86 -5.65 -18.88
CA THR A 49 25.29 -6.84 -19.64
C THR A 49 24.65 -6.86 -21.03
N LEU A 50 23.34 -6.61 -21.11
CA LEU A 50 22.62 -6.55 -22.39
C LEU A 50 23.10 -5.38 -23.24
N LYS A 51 23.24 -4.20 -22.62
CA LYS A 51 23.75 -2.99 -23.27
C LYS A 51 25.16 -3.20 -23.84
N ALA A 52 26.05 -3.86 -23.10
CA ALA A 52 27.41 -4.13 -23.56
C ALA A 52 27.44 -4.99 -24.83
N TYR A 53 26.52 -5.97 -24.95
CA TYR A 53 26.36 -6.75 -26.18
C TYR A 53 25.72 -5.94 -27.31
N GLU A 54 24.75 -5.08 -26.99
CA GLU A 54 24.10 -4.21 -27.97
C GLU A 54 25.04 -3.14 -28.54
N ASP A 55 25.99 -2.65 -27.75
CA ASP A 55 27.01 -1.68 -28.18
C ASP A 55 28.00 -2.31 -29.19
N ILE A 56 28.06 -3.64 -29.30
CA ILE A 56 28.81 -4.33 -30.37
C ILE A 56 28.10 -4.11 -31.71
N PRO A 57 28.79 -3.61 -32.75
CA PRO A 57 28.20 -3.43 -34.08
C PRO A 57 27.56 -4.72 -34.59
N PRO A 58 26.36 -4.69 -35.22
CA PRO A 58 25.66 -5.89 -35.65
C PRO A 58 26.48 -6.87 -36.50
N ALA A 59 27.37 -6.36 -37.36
CA ALA A 59 28.26 -7.16 -38.19
C ALA A 59 29.39 -7.88 -37.41
N ARG A 60 29.58 -7.55 -36.13
CA ARG A 60 30.60 -8.09 -35.22
C ARG A 60 30.00 -8.93 -34.09
N ARG A 61 28.68 -9.12 -34.05
CA ARG A 61 28.00 -10.01 -33.09
C ARG A 61 28.09 -11.48 -33.54
N ASP A 62 29.32 -11.93 -33.73
CA ASP A 62 29.64 -13.29 -34.15
C ASP A 62 29.42 -14.32 -33.04
N ALA A 63 29.71 -15.59 -33.32
CA ALA A 63 29.54 -16.67 -32.36
C ALA A 63 30.32 -16.43 -31.05
N THR A 64 31.48 -15.78 -31.10
CA THR A 64 32.29 -15.49 -29.90
C THR A 64 31.57 -14.49 -29.01
N ALA A 65 31.08 -13.39 -29.58
CA ALA A 65 30.31 -12.39 -28.84
C ALA A 65 29.02 -13.00 -28.23
N GLN A 66 28.35 -13.90 -28.95
CA GLN A 66 27.17 -14.60 -28.47
C GLN A 66 27.49 -15.56 -27.31
N THR A 67 28.58 -16.33 -27.41
CA THR A 67 29.05 -17.20 -26.32
C THR A 67 29.38 -16.38 -25.06
N MET A 68 30.08 -15.25 -25.21
CA MET A 68 30.41 -14.38 -24.08
C MET A 68 29.15 -13.84 -23.38
N LEU A 69 28.15 -13.41 -24.15
CA LEU A 69 26.87 -12.96 -23.59
C LEU A 69 26.18 -14.08 -22.81
N VAL A 70 26.05 -15.27 -23.41
CA VAL A 70 25.40 -16.42 -22.78
C VAL A 70 26.11 -16.83 -21.47
N GLU A 71 27.44 -16.83 -21.45
CA GLU A 71 28.22 -17.14 -20.25
C GLU A 71 27.99 -16.11 -19.13
N GLN A 72 27.98 -14.82 -19.47
CA GLN A 72 27.69 -13.75 -18.51
C GLN A 72 26.26 -13.85 -17.96
N LEU A 73 25.27 -14.13 -18.81
CA LEU A 73 23.89 -14.32 -18.39
C LEU A 73 23.71 -15.56 -17.52
N ARG A 74 24.39 -16.68 -17.82
CA ARG A 74 24.39 -17.89 -16.95
C ARG A 74 25.00 -17.61 -15.58
N LEU A 75 26.06 -16.81 -15.52
CA LEU A 75 26.64 -16.38 -14.24
C LEU A 75 25.61 -15.56 -13.44
N LEU A 76 24.98 -14.60 -14.10
CA LEU A 76 23.99 -13.72 -13.48
C LEU A 76 22.76 -14.49 -13.01
N GLU A 77 22.27 -15.45 -13.81
CA GLU A 77 21.17 -16.35 -13.47
C GLU A 77 21.47 -17.13 -12.18
N ARG A 78 22.63 -17.79 -12.11
CA ARG A 78 23.01 -18.59 -10.93
C ARG A 78 23.18 -17.73 -9.68
N ALA A 79 23.79 -16.55 -9.82
CA ALA A 79 23.93 -15.61 -8.72
C ALA A 79 22.55 -15.13 -8.22
N THR A 80 21.64 -14.80 -9.14
CA THR A 80 20.27 -14.38 -8.81
C THR A 80 19.52 -15.49 -8.08
N ALA A 81 19.59 -16.73 -8.57
CA ALA A 81 18.97 -17.89 -7.93
C ALA A 81 19.49 -18.11 -6.50
N GLN A 82 20.80 -18.02 -6.30
CA GLN A 82 21.41 -18.18 -4.98
C GLN A 82 20.94 -17.09 -4.00
N ARG A 83 20.86 -15.84 -4.45
CA ARG A 83 20.42 -14.71 -3.60
C ARG A 83 18.93 -14.80 -3.27
N LEU A 84 18.09 -15.21 -4.23
CA LEU A 84 16.68 -15.46 -3.97
C LEU A 84 16.50 -16.57 -2.93
N ALA A 85 17.22 -17.69 -3.04
CA ALA A 85 17.16 -18.77 -2.06
C ALA A 85 17.54 -18.30 -0.64
N ALA A 86 18.61 -17.52 -0.51
CA ALA A 86 19.03 -16.96 0.77
C ALA A 86 17.99 -15.98 1.37
N LEU A 87 17.32 -15.20 0.53
CA LEU A 87 16.25 -14.30 0.96
C LEU A 87 15.04 -15.08 1.48
N SER A 88 14.65 -16.14 0.79
CA SER A 88 13.56 -17.04 1.21
C SER A 88 13.89 -17.74 2.54
N GLU A 89 15.09 -18.28 2.68
CA GLU A 89 15.54 -18.92 3.93
C GLU A 89 15.54 -17.94 5.12
N SER A 90 15.96 -16.70 4.88
CA SER A 90 15.89 -15.64 5.89
C SER A 90 14.45 -15.33 6.31
N ALA A 91 13.51 -15.31 5.37
CA ALA A 91 12.09 -15.06 5.67
C ALA A 91 11.46 -16.22 6.47
N GLU A 92 11.76 -17.46 6.10
CA GLU A 92 11.33 -18.65 6.84
C GLU A 92 11.89 -18.66 8.27
N THR A 93 13.17 -18.33 8.43
CA THR A 93 13.81 -18.22 9.74
C THR A 93 13.16 -17.14 10.60
N ALA A 94 12.84 -15.97 10.02
CA ALA A 94 12.15 -14.89 10.73
C ALA A 94 10.74 -15.31 11.17
N LEU A 95 10.00 -16.03 10.32
CA LEU A 95 8.68 -16.56 10.67
C LEU A 95 8.78 -17.59 11.80
N ALA A 96 9.74 -18.52 11.73
CA ALA A 96 9.97 -19.51 12.78
C ALA A 96 10.37 -18.87 14.12
N ALA A 97 11.24 -17.85 14.09
CA ALA A 97 11.62 -17.10 15.28
C ALA A 97 10.42 -16.35 15.89
N ASN A 98 9.58 -15.74 15.07
CA ASN A 98 8.35 -15.10 15.53
C ASN A 98 7.38 -16.12 16.16
N ALA A 99 7.20 -17.28 15.53
CA ALA A 99 6.38 -18.36 16.09
C ALA A 99 6.89 -18.80 17.47
N ALA A 100 8.21 -19.03 17.60
CA ALA A 100 8.82 -19.39 18.88
C ALA A 100 8.60 -18.32 19.95
N PHE A 101 8.80 -17.05 19.61
CA PHE A 101 8.54 -15.92 20.51
C PHE A 101 7.07 -15.85 20.96
N LEU A 102 6.13 -16.02 20.02
CA LEU A 102 4.69 -16.03 20.34
C LEU A 102 4.34 -17.20 21.27
N THR A 103 4.86 -18.40 20.99
CA THR A 103 4.66 -19.58 21.85
C THR A 103 5.24 -19.38 23.25
N GLU A 104 6.43 -18.77 23.38
CA GLU A 104 7.01 -18.43 24.67
C GLU A 104 6.16 -17.39 25.43
N ARG A 105 5.66 -16.38 24.72
CA ARG A 105 4.93 -15.25 25.32
C ARG A 105 3.49 -15.58 25.73
N PHE A 106 2.81 -16.41 24.95
CA PHE A 106 1.38 -16.69 25.07
C PHE A 106 1.07 -18.16 25.41
N GLY A 107 2.02 -19.08 25.25
CA GLY A 107 1.79 -20.52 25.34
C GLY A 107 1.55 -21.16 23.97
N ALA A 108 1.50 -22.50 23.95
CA ALA A 108 1.22 -23.26 22.74
C ALA A 108 -0.23 -23.02 22.27
N LEU A 109 -0.46 -22.98 20.94
CA LEU A 109 -1.76 -22.65 20.37
C LEU A 109 -2.87 -23.57 20.90
N GLU A 110 -2.55 -24.85 21.09
CA GLU A 110 -3.46 -25.90 21.59
C GLU A 110 -3.88 -25.67 23.06
N THR A 111 -3.12 -24.84 23.79
CA THR A 111 -3.42 -24.47 25.17
C THR A 111 -4.23 -23.18 25.28
N LEU A 112 -4.31 -22.42 24.19
CA LEU A 112 -5.08 -21.19 24.13
C LEU A 112 -6.55 -21.50 23.81
N PRO A 113 -7.51 -20.80 24.45
CA PRO A 113 -8.90 -20.94 24.08
C PRO A 113 -9.10 -20.44 22.65
N GLU A 114 -9.91 -21.15 21.86
CA GLU A 114 -10.33 -20.67 20.56
C GLU A 114 -11.01 -19.31 20.71
N ALA A 115 -10.61 -18.34 19.90
CA ALA A 115 -11.22 -17.02 19.95
C ALA A 115 -12.73 -17.18 19.70
N PRO A 116 -13.60 -16.60 20.53
CA PRO A 116 -15.03 -16.69 20.29
C PRO A 116 -15.33 -16.14 18.90
N PRO A 117 -16.25 -16.78 18.13
CA PRO A 117 -16.66 -16.23 16.86
C PRO A 117 -17.12 -14.79 17.12
N VAL A 118 -16.47 -13.83 16.47
CA VAL A 118 -16.90 -12.43 16.54
C VAL A 118 -18.25 -12.38 15.85
N GLU A 119 -19.34 -12.47 16.62
CA GLU A 119 -20.67 -12.22 16.10
C GLU A 119 -20.62 -10.90 15.35
N VAL A 120 -21.20 -10.87 14.14
CA VAL A 120 -21.26 -9.64 13.34
C VAL A 120 -22.04 -8.62 14.14
N VAL A 121 -21.32 -7.80 14.90
CA VAL A 121 -21.86 -6.88 15.88
C VAL A 121 -22.96 -6.09 15.20
N ASP A 122 -24.18 -6.11 15.75
CA ASP A 122 -25.27 -5.28 15.25
C ASP A 122 -24.73 -3.86 15.15
N PRO A 123 -24.79 -3.22 13.96
CA PRO A 123 -24.30 -1.85 13.82
C PRO A 123 -24.87 -0.88 14.86
N ALA A 124 -26.03 -1.18 15.46
CA ALA A 124 -26.59 -0.39 16.55
C ALA A 124 -25.91 -0.59 17.91
N SER A 125 -25.29 -1.75 18.18
CA SER A 125 -24.54 -2.01 19.42
C SER A 125 -23.02 -1.88 19.26
N ALA A 126 -22.53 -1.78 18.01
CA ALA A 126 -21.11 -1.64 17.74
C ALA A 126 -20.49 -0.37 18.37
N PRO A 127 -19.25 -0.44 18.90
CA PRO A 127 -18.52 0.76 19.29
C PRO A 127 -18.35 1.71 18.09
N PRO A 128 -18.41 3.04 18.28
CA PRO A 128 -18.23 4.00 17.18
C PRO A 128 -16.95 3.77 16.37
N ALA A 129 -15.84 3.46 17.04
CA ALA A 129 -14.56 3.17 16.38
C ALA A 129 -14.63 1.96 15.43
N ALA A 130 -15.41 0.94 15.78
CA ALA A 130 -15.60 -0.23 14.91
C ALA A 130 -16.39 0.15 13.64
N LEU A 131 -17.38 1.02 13.75
CA LEU A 131 -18.16 1.48 12.59
C LEU A 131 -17.36 2.37 11.66
N VAL A 132 -16.57 3.29 12.23
CA VAL A 132 -15.68 4.15 11.44
C VAL A 132 -14.62 3.30 10.74
N ARG A 133 -14.00 2.36 11.45
CA ARG A 133 -13.01 1.45 10.87
C ARG A 133 -13.61 0.66 9.70
N ARG A 134 -14.79 0.07 9.90
CA ARG A 134 -15.50 -0.67 8.85
C ARG A 134 -15.84 0.19 7.62
N LEU A 135 -16.12 1.49 7.82
CA LEU A 135 -16.37 2.42 6.71
C LEU A 135 -15.11 2.63 5.89
N LEU A 136 -13.97 2.81 6.55
CA LEU A 136 -12.67 3.03 5.88
C LEU A 136 -12.15 1.75 5.22
N GLU A 137 -12.28 0.59 5.87
CA GLU A 137 -11.95 -0.71 5.26
C GLU A 137 -12.77 -0.97 3.99
N ARG A 138 -14.07 -0.61 4.01
CA ARG A 138 -14.93 -0.72 2.83
C ARG A 138 -14.50 0.22 1.71
N LEU A 139 -14.11 1.44 2.05
CA LEU A 139 -13.58 2.41 1.08
C LEU A 139 -12.33 1.87 0.41
N GLU A 140 -11.39 1.32 1.18
CA GLU A 140 -10.16 0.71 0.67
C GLU A 140 -10.45 -0.48 -0.25
N ALA A 141 -11.38 -1.35 0.14
CA ALA A 141 -11.77 -2.50 -0.68
C ALA A 141 -12.47 -2.11 -1.99
N GLU A 142 -13.25 -1.02 -2.00
CA GLU A 142 -13.98 -0.54 -3.19
C GLU A 142 -13.12 0.32 -4.12
N ALA A 143 -12.07 0.95 -3.61
CA ALA A 143 -11.35 2.01 -4.32
C ALA A 143 -10.53 1.57 -5.55
N GLY A 144 -10.26 0.28 -5.74
CA GLY A 144 -9.40 -0.20 -6.83
C GLY A 144 -7.95 0.33 -6.73
N PRO A 145 -7.07 -0.02 -7.69
CA PRO A 145 -5.65 0.36 -7.61
C PRO A 145 -5.35 1.81 -8.02
N GLU A 146 -6.28 2.50 -8.68
CA GLU A 146 -6.05 3.84 -9.21
C GLU A 146 -6.23 4.93 -8.14
N PRO A 147 -5.24 5.80 -7.89
CA PRO A 147 -5.34 6.86 -6.87
C PRO A 147 -6.52 7.82 -7.10
N ALA A 148 -6.87 8.05 -8.36
CA ALA A 148 -8.02 8.86 -8.74
C ALA A 148 -9.35 8.24 -8.30
N ALA A 149 -9.46 6.91 -8.36
CA ALA A 149 -10.64 6.17 -7.95
C ALA A 149 -10.79 6.17 -6.42
N ILE A 150 -9.68 6.13 -5.66
CA ILE A 150 -9.70 6.28 -4.20
C ILE A 150 -10.42 7.58 -3.79
N LEU A 151 -10.06 8.72 -4.40
CA LEU A 151 -10.65 10.01 -4.06
C LEU A 151 -12.14 10.10 -4.40
N GLU A 152 -12.57 9.55 -5.53
CA GLU A 152 -13.98 9.53 -5.91
C GLU A 152 -14.81 8.66 -4.96
N HIS A 153 -14.32 7.47 -4.60
CA HIS A 153 -14.98 6.59 -3.63
C HIS A 153 -15.00 7.23 -2.24
N ALA A 154 -13.90 7.85 -1.81
CA ALA A 154 -13.83 8.59 -0.56
C ALA A 154 -14.85 9.73 -0.54
N ALA A 155 -14.93 10.52 -1.61
CA ALA A 155 -15.89 11.62 -1.70
C ALA A 155 -17.32 11.14 -1.55
N LEU A 156 -17.69 10.06 -2.22
CA LEU A 156 -19.03 9.48 -2.16
C LEU A 156 -19.34 8.93 -0.75
N ARG A 157 -18.48 8.02 -0.24
CA ARG A 157 -18.72 7.30 1.01
C ARG A 157 -18.66 8.20 2.23
N LEU A 158 -17.71 9.12 2.29
CA LEU A 158 -17.57 10.03 3.42
C LEU A 158 -18.68 11.10 3.41
N ALA A 159 -19.16 11.51 2.23
CA ALA A 159 -20.32 12.41 2.15
C ALA A 159 -21.63 11.74 2.54
N GLU A 160 -21.81 10.46 2.21
CA GLU A 160 -22.94 9.67 2.65
C GLU A 160 -22.92 9.46 4.18
N ALA A 161 -21.75 9.13 4.74
CA ALA A 161 -21.59 8.82 6.15
C ALA A 161 -21.57 10.06 7.06
N PHE A 162 -20.98 11.17 6.60
CA PHE A 162 -20.72 12.36 7.41
C PHE A 162 -21.05 13.67 6.68
N PRO A 163 -22.30 13.84 6.21
CA PRO A 163 -22.69 14.99 5.37
C PRO A 163 -22.48 16.35 6.04
N ALA A 164 -22.51 16.41 7.37
CA ALA A 164 -22.37 17.65 8.13
C ALA A 164 -20.94 18.17 8.25
N ILE A 165 -19.93 17.30 8.07
CA ILE A 165 -18.51 17.63 8.31
C ILE A 165 -17.62 17.34 7.11
N VAL A 166 -18.14 16.72 6.05
CA VAL A 166 -17.36 16.52 4.83
C VAL A 166 -17.41 17.75 3.93
N THR A 167 -16.33 17.99 3.22
CA THR A 167 -16.28 18.90 2.08
C THR A 167 -15.62 18.19 0.91
N VAL A 168 -16.26 18.23 -0.26
CA VAL A 168 -15.72 17.68 -1.51
C VAL A 168 -15.46 18.83 -2.47
N GLN A 169 -14.23 18.93 -2.97
CA GLN A 169 -13.85 19.88 -4.02
C GLN A 169 -13.56 19.12 -5.31
N ARG A 170 -14.16 19.60 -6.41
CA ARG A 170 -14.03 19.01 -7.75
C ARG A 170 -13.45 20.03 -8.71
N ALA A 171 -12.66 19.56 -9.66
CA ALA A 171 -12.08 20.38 -10.71
C ALA A 171 -13.17 20.97 -11.64
N GLY A 172 -12.79 22.03 -12.36
CA GLY A 172 -13.57 22.59 -13.46
C GLY A 172 -14.63 23.64 -13.05
N PHE A 173 -15.06 24.41 -14.04
CA PHE A 173 -15.84 25.65 -13.86
C PHE A 173 -17.27 25.47 -13.28
N LEU A 174 -17.74 24.24 -13.08
CA LEU A 174 -19.07 23.93 -12.51
C LEU A 174 -19.05 22.69 -11.61
N GLY A 175 -17.89 22.28 -11.08
CA GLY A 175 -17.76 21.10 -10.22
C GLY A 175 -18.09 19.76 -10.90
N ARG A 176 -18.03 19.71 -12.24
CA ARG A 176 -18.26 18.49 -13.05
C ARG A 176 -16.97 17.68 -13.31
N GLY A 177 -15.82 18.17 -12.85
CA GLY A 177 -14.54 17.48 -13.00
C GLY A 177 -14.29 16.43 -11.92
N PRO A 178 -13.12 15.77 -11.99
CA PRO A 178 -12.70 14.81 -10.98
C PRO A 178 -12.58 15.46 -9.60
N VAL A 179 -12.73 14.65 -8.56
CA VAL A 179 -12.44 15.07 -7.18
C VAL A 179 -10.96 15.45 -7.06
N GLU A 180 -10.74 16.68 -6.61
CA GLU A 180 -9.43 17.23 -6.28
C GLU A 180 -9.14 17.09 -4.78
N GLN A 181 -10.16 17.20 -3.93
CA GLN A 181 -9.99 17.08 -2.50
C GLN A 181 -11.24 16.56 -1.81
N VAL A 182 -11.05 15.70 -0.82
CA VAL A 182 -12.05 15.34 0.18
C VAL A 182 -11.51 15.72 1.54
N ALA A 183 -12.27 16.45 2.33
CA ALA A 183 -11.88 16.84 3.68
C ALA A 183 -12.98 16.58 4.69
N LEU A 184 -12.61 16.17 5.90
CA LEU A 184 -13.50 16.08 7.05
C LEU A 184 -13.04 17.08 8.12
N ASP A 185 -13.92 18.00 8.47
CA ASP A 185 -13.73 18.97 9.54
C ASP A 185 -14.29 18.39 10.85
N VAL A 186 -13.49 17.59 11.56
CA VAL A 186 -13.90 16.86 12.76
C VAL A 186 -13.81 17.79 13.98
N PRO A 187 -14.94 18.18 14.59
CA PRO A 187 -14.93 19.01 15.79
C PRO A 187 -14.40 18.22 16.98
N ARG A 188 -13.63 18.88 17.85
CA ARG A 188 -13.20 18.40 19.17
C ARG A 188 -13.66 19.42 20.22
N ARG A 189 -13.42 19.14 21.51
CA ARG A 189 -13.92 19.99 22.61
C ARG A 189 -13.47 21.46 22.50
N ASP A 190 -12.19 21.67 22.18
CA ASP A 190 -11.57 23.00 22.18
C ASP A 190 -10.96 23.39 20.82
N ASP A 191 -10.94 22.47 19.86
CA ASP A 191 -10.31 22.64 18.56
C ASP A 191 -11.04 21.87 17.45
N LEU A 192 -10.56 22.02 16.22
CA LEU A 192 -11.07 21.32 15.06
C LEU A 192 -9.90 20.76 14.26
N LEU A 193 -10.00 19.50 13.87
CA LEU A 193 -9.04 18.89 12.94
C LEU A 193 -9.70 18.70 11.58
N ARG A 194 -9.01 19.20 10.54
CA ARG A 194 -9.35 18.93 9.15
C ARG A 194 -8.45 17.84 8.62
N TYR A 195 -9.03 16.67 8.39
CA TYR A 195 -8.40 15.56 7.70
C TYR A 195 -8.71 15.67 6.22
N ALA A 196 -7.70 15.76 5.36
CA ALA A 196 -7.94 15.87 3.92
C ALA A 196 -7.08 14.91 3.09
N LEU A 197 -7.70 14.36 2.05
CA LEU A 197 -7.03 13.68 0.94
C LEU A 197 -7.05 14.63 -0.25
N VAL A 198 -5.89 14.91 -0.82
CA VAL A 198 -5.72 15.91 -1.89
C VAL A 198 -5.05 15.26 -3.10
N ARG A 199 -5.58 15.48 -4.29
CA ARG A 199 -4.95 15.09 -5.54
C ARG A 199 -3.79 16.04 -5.83
N THR A 200 -2.58 15.49 -5.92
CA THR A 200 -1.39 16.23 -6.33
C THR A 200 -1.41 16.47 -7.85
N ARG A 201 -0.60 17.43 -8.32
CA ARG A 201 -0.44 17.68 -9.77
C ARG A 201 0.09 16.48 -10.55
N GLN A 202 0.79 15.57 -9.89
CA GLN A 202 1.34 14.35 -10.47
C GLN A 202 0.33 13.19 -10.48
N GLY A 203 -0.88 13.39 -9.97
CA GLY A 203 -1.93 12.37 -9.95
C GLY A 203 -1.92 11.44 -8.73
N HIS A 204 -0.96 11.60 -7.81
CA HIS A 204 -0.95 10.92 -6.52
C HIS A 204 -1.93 11.55 -5.53
N VAL A 205 -2.27 10.82 -4.47
CA VAL A 205 -3.09 11.32 -3.35
C VAL A 205 -2.17 11.60 -2.17
N GLU A 206 -2.28 12.81 -1.61
CA GLU A 206 -1.57 13.23 -0.41
C GLU A 206 -2.55 13.35 0.76
N ALA A 207 -2.18 12.79 1.91
CA ALA A 207 -2.94 12.88 3.14
C ALA A 207 -2.41 14.02 4.02
N THR A 208 -3.32 14.89 4.46
CA THR A 208 -2.97 16.05 5.29
C THR A 208 -3.87 16.15 6.51
N VAL A 209 -3.29 16.66 7.60
CA VAL A 209 -4.03 17.01 8.81
C VAL A 209 -3.77 18.47 9.12
N THR A 210 -4.84 19.25 9.24
CA THR A 210 -4.77 20.67 9.62
C THR A 210 -5.47 20.90 10.95
N ARG A 211 -4.76 21.50 11.90
CA ARG A 211 -5.32 21.89 13.19
C ARG A 211 -5.83 23.32 13.17
N TYR A 212 -7.07 23.53 13.62
CA TYR A 212 -7.69 24.84 13.80
C TYR A 212 -7.95 25.08 15.29
N LEU A 213 -7.42 26.18 15.83
CA LEU A 213 -7.68 26.61 17.20
C LEU A 213 -8.55 27.86 17.15
N ARG A 214 -9.75 27.79 17.73
CA ARG A 214 -10.73 28.91 17.72
C ARG A 214 -10.99 29.47 16.32
N GLY A 215 -11.10 28.59 15.32
CA GLY A 215 -11.32 28.95 13.91
C GLY A 215 -10.07 29.41 13.15
N ILE A 216 -8.93 29.58 13.81
CA ILE A 216 -7.67 30.00 13.18
C ILE A 216 -6.86 28.77 12.77
N LYS A 217 -6.49 28.70 11.50
CA LYS A 217 -5.57 27.68 10.97
C LYS A 217 -4.22 27.80 11.69
N ASN A 218 -3.83 26.76 12.42
CA ASN A 218 -2.57 26.74 13.17
C ASN A 218 -1.45 26.07 12.35
N LYS A 219 -1.59 24.77 12.06
CA LYS A 219 -0.58 23.98 11.36
C LYS A 219 -1.24 22.97 10.42
N THR A 220 -0.70 22.85 9.21
CA THR A 220 -0.99 21.74 8.28
C THR A 220 0.26 20.86 8.21
N VAL A 221 0.07 19.55 8.30
CA VAL A 221 1.14 18.56 8.19
C VAL A 221 0.73 17.53 7.14
N VAL A 222 1.66 17.18 6.26
CA VAL A 222 1.55 16.01 5.38
C VAL A 222 1.93 14.79 6.20
N VAL A 223 1.09 13.78 6.21
CA VAL A 223 1.25 12.56 7.01
C VAL A 223 1.14 11.33 6.12
N ASP A 224 1.68 10.22 6.59
CA ASP A 224 1.44 8.93 5.95
C ASP A 224 -0.05 8.55 6.00
N VAL A 225 -0.53 7.80 5.00
CA VAL A 225 -1.94 7.40 4.91
C VAL A 225 -2.37 6.52 6.08
N GLY A 226 -1.49 5.68 6.60
CA GLY A 226 -1.74 4.86 7.79
C GLY A 226 -1.91 5.71 9.05
N GLU A 227 -1.03 6.70 9.25
CA GLU A 227 -1.13 7.67 10.36
C GLU A 227 -2.42 8.50 10.25
N TRP A 228 -2.73 8.98 9.05
CA TRP A 228 -3.97 9.71 8.75
C TRP A 228 -5.22 8.89 9.10
N THR A 229 -5.24 7.63 8.66
CA THR A 229 -6.35 6.70 8.90
C THR A 229 -6.54 6.42 10.39
N HIS A 230 -5.46 6.16 11.10
CA HIS A 230 -5.52 5.92 12.55
C HIS A 230 -6.02 7.14 13.33
N GLY A 231 -5.50 8.32 13.00
CA GLY A 231 -5.95 9.59 13.60
C GLY A 231 -7.42 9.87 13.32
N LEU A 232 -7.85 9.70 12.07
CA LEU A 232 -9.24 9.90 11.66
C LEU A 232 -10.20 8.94 12.37
N ILE A 233 -9.85 7.66 12.51
CA ILE A 233 -10.68 6.67 13.23
C ILE A 233 -10.91 7.14 14.66
N THR A 234 -9.84 7.54 15.35
CA THR A 234 -9.90 8.00 16.75
C THR A 234 -10.83 9.20 16.89
N ASP A 235 -10.67 10.21 16.03
CA ASP A 235 -11.43 11.45 16.15
C ASP A 235 -12.88 11.33 15.69
N LEU A 236 -13.14 10.62 14.59
CA LEU A 236 -14.49 10.36 14.14
C LEU A 236 -15.22 9.46 15.13
N ALA A 237 -14.56 8.48 15.76
CA ALA A 237 -15.19 7.68 16.81
C ALA A 237 -15.65 8.57 17.97
N ALA A 238 -14.78 9.47 18.43
CA ALA A 238 -15.11 10.42 19.49
C ALA A 238 -16.21 11.41 19.06
N TYR A 239 -16.24 11.81 17.79
CA TYR A 239 -17.30 12.65 17.22
C TYR A 239 -18.64 11.90 17.18
N VAL A 240 -18.67 10.67 16.66
CA VAL A 240 -19.86 9.81 16.55
C VAL A 240 -20.43 9.46 17.94
N GLU A 241 -19.57 9.29 18.94
CA GLU A 241 -20.00 9.07 20.33
C GLU A 241 -20.76 10.29 20.89
N ARG A 242 -20.34 11.52 20.53
CA ARG A 242 -21.00 12.75 20.97
C ARG A 242 -22.22 13.11 20.14
N GLU A 243 -22.16 12.87 18.83
CA GLU A 243 -23.16 13.29 17.86
C GLU A 243 -24.09 12.13 17.48
N ARG A 244 -25.24 12.07 18.16
CA ARG A 244 -26.27 11.04 17.92
C ARG A 244 -26.68 10.92 16.45
N ALA A 245 -26.80 12.05 15.73
CA ALA A 245 -27.15 12.06 14.33
C ALA A 245 -26.11 11.33 13.46
N ALA A 246 -24.81 11.50 13.73
CA ALA A 246 -23.74 10.80 13.03
C ALA A 246 -23.80 9.28 13.31
N ARG A 247 -24.08 8.89 14.56
CA ARG A 247 -24.28 7.48 14.95
C ARG A 247 -25.43 6.83 14.18
N GLU A 248 -26.55 7.53 14.04
CA GLU A 248 -27.74 7.04 13.34
C GLU A 248 -27.48 6.85 11.84
N VAL A 249 -26.78 7.80 11.21
CA VAL A 249 -26.39 7.70 9.78
C VAL A 249 -25.51 6.47 9.53
N LEU A 250 -24.43 6.29 10.32
CA LEU A 250 -23.55 5.12 10.18
C LEU A 250 -24.29 3.80 10.41
N THR A 251 -25.15 3.74 11.44
CA THR A 251 -25.94 2.53 11.72
C THR A 251 -26.83 2.16 10.53
N ARG A 252 -27.48 3.14 9.93
CA ARG A 252 -28.36 2.94 8.77
C ARG A 252 -27.56 2.42 7.57
N LEU A 253 -26.42 3.04 7.28
CA LEU A 253 -25.53 2.68 6.18
C LEU A 253 -25.08 1.21 6.24
N PHE A 254 -24.76 0.70 7.44
CA PHE A 254 -24.36 -0.70 7.62
C PHE A 254 -25.52 -1.69 7.73
N ARG A 255 -26.75 -1.22 8.01
CA ARG A 255 -27.95 -2.08 7.98
C ARG A 255 -28.45 -2.31 6.57
N SER A 256 -28.41 -1.29 5.71
CA SER A 256 -28.86 -1.38 4.31
C SER A 256 -27.90 -2.10 3.37
N ALA A 257 -26.69 -2.42 3.84
CA ALA A 257 -25.65 -3.10 3.07
C ALA A 257 -25.56 -4.62 3.34
N ARG A 258 -26.48 -5.17 4.14
CA ARG A 258 -26.71 -6.61 4.30
C ARG A 258 -27.81 -7.05 3.34
#